data_AF-A0A0D0CXT9-F1
#
_entry.id   AF-A0A0D0CXT9-F1
#
_cell.length_a   1.000
_cell.length_b   1.000
_cell.length_c   1.000
_cell.angle_alpha   90.00
_cell.angle_beta   90.00
_cell.angle_gamma   90.00
#
_symmetry.space_group_name_H-M   'P 1'
#
loop_
_entity.id
_entity.type
_entity.pdbx_description
1 polymer ?
#
loop_
_entity_poly.entity_id
_entity_poly.type
_entity_poly.pdbx_seq_one_letter_code
_entity_poly.pdbx_strand_id
1 'polypeptide(L)'
;MSSSTTNDLTKWSDEQLHKNKDDDNELFEKKSAEHRRRTKARKEAERRMAEEVARRKAEEEAKRKGEVKAQRRAEAEVKVRAEEVVQAQSSTSGPSKGKQPRVTASGTMEVTELVGGLAPCYGCLDLGVVCEMRVARSSKARSCDRCRRLRNKCEWPGDAQPSQWRKREEVMSPQARKKKVQMKSSAVEDEEEDVEDCKVEENRDALSTLVEVLSVMVGEMRNMAADRRCMAAESHAQMERVLGTLEEIWGCLDPEFIPEEPEEGSEENFDEGEVAEAAKEREALKGWNEEEEEVDESV
;
A
#
# COMPACT_ATOMS: atom_id res chain seq x y z
N MET A 1 47.85 57.70 -44.10
CA MET A 1 48.92 56.78 -43.66
C MET A 1 48.26 55.70 -42.83
N SER A 2 48.06 54.52 -43.42
CA SER A 2 47.40 53.39 -42.79
C SER A 2 48.48 52.40 -42.36
N SER A 3 48.66 52.23 -41.06
CA SER A 3 49.61 51.25 -40.50
C SER A 3 48.93 49.89 -40.41
N SER A 4 49.34 48.95 -41.26
CA SER A 4 49.01 47.54 -41.15
C SER A 4 49.84 46.92 -40.02
N THR A 5 49.20 46.63 -38.89
CA THR A 5 49.75 45.79 -37.82
C THR A 5 49.60 44.34 -38.23
N THR A 6 50.60 43.82 -38.94
CA THR A 6 50.78 42.38 -39.14
C THR A 6 51.14 41.76 -37.79
N ASN A 7 50.12 41.31 -37.06
CA ASN A 7 50.30 40.55 -35.84
C ASN A 7 50.94 39.19 -36.18
N ASP A 8 52.19 39.02 -35.78
CA ASP A 8 52.92 37.76 -35.72
C ASP A 8 52.18 36.77 -34.80
N LEU A 9 51.24 36.00 -35.36
CA LEU A 9 50.53 34.92 -34.67
C LEU A 9 51.36 33.63 -34.51
N THR A 10 52.61 33.60 -34.98
CA THR A 10 53.42 32.37 -35.10
C THR A 10 54.45 32.17 -33.98
N LYS A 11 54.45 33.02 -32.95
CA LYS A 11 55.33 32.88 -31.77
C LYS A 11 54.54 32.64 -30.49
N TRP A 12 53.67 31.64 -30.49
CA TRP A 12 53.35 30.95 -29.25
C TRP A 12 54.46 29.92 -29.02
N SER A 13 55.41 30.25 -28.16
CA SER A 13 56.52 29.37 -27.77
C SER A 13 55.98 28.07 -27.16
N ASP A 14 56.44 26.91 -27.68
CA ASP A 14 56.06 25.55 -27.26
C ASP A 14 56.14 25.31 -25.73
N GLU A 15 56.95 26.11 -25.02
CA GLU A 15 57.07 26.08 -23.56
C GLU A 15 55.79 26.48 -22.79
N GLN A 16 54.87 27.23 -23.40
CA GLN A 16 53.57 27.55 -22.77
C GLN A 16 52.55 26.41 -22.90
N LEU A 17 52.70 25.51 -23.88
CA LEU A 17 51.81 24.35 -24.04
C LEU A 17 52.14 23.20 -23.08
N HIS A 18 53.33 23.20 -22.48
CA HIS A 18 53.74 22.09 -21.61
C HIS A 18 53.24 22.22 -20.17
N LYS A 19 53.07 23.45 -19.64
CA LYS A 19 52.64 23.66 -18.24
C LYS A 19 51.16 23.43 -17.97
N ASN A 20 50.33 23.35 -19.00
CA ASN A 20 48.87 23.20 -18.84
C ASN A 20 48.39 21.73 -18.87
N LYS A 21 49.29 20.77 -19.14
CA LYS A 21 48.92 19.34 -19.26
C LYS A 21 48.86 18.60 -17.92
N ASP A 22 49.58 19.09 -16.90
CA ASP A 22 49.62 18.44 -15.59
C ASP A 22 48.41 18.83 -14.71
N ASP A 23 47.88 20.05 -14.87
CA ASP A 23 46.73 20.55 -14.10
C ASP A 23 45.42 19.81 -14.41
N ASP A 24 45.25 19.34 -15.65
CA ASP A 24 44.05 18.58 -16.06
C ASP A 24 43.95 17.21 -15.37
N ASN A 25 45.08 16.57 -15.07
CA ASN A 25 45.12 15.26 -14.43
C ASN A 25 44.72 15.34 -12.95
N GLU A 26 45.18 16.36 -12.22
CA GLU A 26 44.80 16.55 -10.81
C GLU A 26 43.30 16.85 -10.68
N LEU A 27 42.75 17.67 -11.59
CA LEU A 27 41.32 17.98 -11.62
C LEU A 27 40.46 16.73 -11.88
N PHE A 28 40.93 15.83 -12.76
CA PHE A 28 40.23 14.57 -13.05
C PHE A 28 40.20 13.63 -11.84
N GLU A 29 41.32 13.48 -11.14
CA GLU A 29 41.40 12.65 -9.92
C GLU A 29 40.49 13.19 -8.82
N LYS A 30 40.47 14.50 -8.60
CA LYS A 30 39.60 15.14 -7.60
C LYS A 30 38.12 14.93 -7.91
N LYS A 31 37.70 15.11 -9.17
CA LYS A 31 36.31 14.86 -9.60
C LYS A 31 35.93 13.39 -9.47
N SER A 32 36.86 12.48 -9.79
CA SER A 32 36.65 11.03 -9.64
C SER A 32 36.49 10.63 -8.17
N ALA A 33 37.31 11.17 -7.28
CA ALA A 33 37.19 10.95 -5.84
C ALA A 33 35.87 11.50 -5.29
N GLU A 34 35.45 12.68 -5.73
CA GLU A 34 34.16 13.27 -5.35
C GLU A 34 32.97 12.41 -5.83
N HIS A 35 33.00 11.94 -7.07
CA HIS A 35 31.96 11.06 -7.60
C HIS A 35 31.85 9.75 -6.80
N ARG A 36 32.99 9.16 -6.40
CA ARG A 36 33.01 7.98 -5.51
C ARG A 36 32.40 8.29 -4.15
N ARG A 37 32.69 9.45 -3.55
CA ARG A 37 32.08 9.88 -2.27
C ARG A 37 30.57 10.05 -2.40
N ARG A 38 30.09 10.74 -3.44
CA ARG A 38 28.65 10.92 -3.70
C ARG A 38 27.93 9.59 -3.91
N THR A 39 28.53 8.67 -4.67
CA THR A 39 27.97 7.34 -4.90
C THR A 39 27.88 6.53 -3.60
N LYS A 40 28.90 6.61 -2.73
CA LYS A 40 28.87 5.96 -1.41
C LYS A 40 27.76 6.54 -0.53
N ALA A 41 27.68 7.87 -0.42
CA ALA A 41 26.64 8.54 0.36
C ALA A 41 25.23 8.19 -0.13
N ARG A 42 25.02 8.11 -1.45
CA ARG A 42 23.73 7.69 -2.03
C ARG A 42 23.37 6.26 -1.66
N LYS A 43 24.33 5.31 -1.76
CA LYS A 43 24.10 3.90 -1.40
C LYS A 43 23.83 3.73 0.10
N GLU A 44 24.46 4.53 0.94
CA GLU A 44 24.21 4.53 2.38
C GLU A 44 22.80 5.06 2.70
N ALA A 45 22.40 6.18 2.07
CA ALA A 45 21.05 6.70 2.21
C ALA A 45 19.99 5.70 1.74
N GLU A 46 20.21 5.01 0.62
CA GLU A 46 19.33 3.96 0.11
C GLU A 46 19.21 2.78 1.10
N ARG A 47 20.33 2.36 1.69
CA ARG A 47 20.34 1.32 2.74
C ARG A 47 19.52 1.75 3.97
N ARG A 48 19.74 2.97 4.47
CA ARG A 48 18.98 3.49 5.63
C ARG A 48 17.48 3.57 5.34
N MET A 49 17.10 3.97 4.13
CA MET A 49 15.69 3.99 3.73
C MET A 49 15.08 2.59 3.68
N ALA A 50 15.82 1.59 3.16
CA ALA A 50 15.36 0.20 3.13
C ALA A 50 15.20 -0.38 4.54
N GLU A 51 16.11 -0.06 5.44
CA GLU A 51 16.08 -0.47 6.85
C GLU A 51 14.89 0.14 7.60
N GLU A 52 14.66 1.45 7.46
CA GLU A 52 13.47 2.13 8.02
C GLU A 52 12.15 1.51 7.52
N VAL A 53 12.08 1.18 6.23
CA VAL A 53 10.91 0.50 5.66
C VAL A 53 10.73 -0.90 6.26
N ALA A 54 11.81 -1.65 6.43
CA ALA A 54 11.77 -2.97 7.07
C ALA A 54 11.32 -2.88 8.54
N ARG A 55 11.84 -1.91 9.30
CA ARG A 55 11.47 -1.64 10.69
C ARG A 55 9.98 -1.31 10.83
N ARG A 56 9.48 -0.36 10.02
CA ARG A 56 8.05 0.02 10.02
C ARG A 56 7.14 -1.16 9.68
N LYS A 57 7.56 -2.01 8.75
CA LYS A 57 6.79 -3.22 8.38
C LYS A 57 6.72 -4.21 9.55
N ALA A 58 7.82 -4.43 10.27
CA ALA A 58 7.85 -5.29 11.45
C ALA A 58 6.97 -4.75 12.58
N GLU A 59 7.00 -3.43 12.82
CA GLU A 59 6.16 -2.75 13.81
C GLU A 59 4.66 -2.89 13.50
N GLU A 60 4.26 -2.63 12.25
CA GLU A 60 2.87 -2.81 11.79
C GLU A 60 2.42 -4.27 11.91
N GLU A 61 3.28 -5.23 11.60
CA GLU A 61 2.98 -6.65 11.76
C GLU A 61 2.79 -7.02 13.26
N ALA A 62 3.64 -6.50 14.14
CA ALA A 62 3.53 -6.68 15.57
C ALA A 62 2.22 -6.08 16.12
N LYS A 63 1.85 -4.88 15.67
CA LYS A 63 0.58 -4.23 16.03
C LYS A 63 -0.62 -5.06 15.60
N ARG A 64 -0.68 -5.52 14.34
CA ARG A 64 -1.75 -6.40 13.84
C ARG A 64 -1.84 -7.70 14.63
N LYS A 65 -0.71 -8.31 15.00
CA LYS A 65 -0.68 -9.52 15.83
C LYS A 65 -1.24 -9.25 17.23
N GLY A 66 -0.94 -8.08 17.80
CA GLY A 66 -1.51 -7.60 19.05
C GLY A 66 -3.03 -7.43 18.99
N GLU A 67 -3.53 -6.75 17.96
CA GLU A 67 -4.96 -6.54 17.72
C GLU A 67 -5.73 -7.86 17.55
N VAL A 68 -5.21 -8.80 16.74
CA VAL A 68 -5.83 -10.13 16.57
C VAL A 68 -5.87 -10.90 17.89
N LYS A 69 -4.82 -10.80 18.72
CA LYS A 69 -4.79 -11.44 20.04
C LYS A 69 -5.79 -10.79 21.01
N ALA A 70 -5.92 -9.47 21.00
CA ALA A 70 -6.91 -8.75 21.79
C ALA A 70 -8.35 -9.11 21.36
N GLN A 71 -8.61 -9.17 20.05
CA GLN A 71 -9.89 -9.57 19.49
C GLN A 71 -10.28 -10.99 19.91
N ARG A 72 -9.35 -11.97 19.82
CA ARG A 72 -9.60 -13.34 20.28
C ARG A 72 -9.91 -13.43 21.77
N ARG A 73 -9.30 -12.57 22.61
CA ARG A 73 -9.61 -12.51 24.04
C ARG A 73 -11.01 -11.95 24.29
N ALA A 74 -11.38 -10.86 23.61
CA ALA A 74 -12.71 -10.28 23.70
C ALA A 74 -13.80 -11.26 23.25
N GLU A 75 -13.57 -11.98 22.14
CA GLU A 75 -14.50 -13.01 21.64
C GLU A 75 -14.67 -14.16 22.66
N ALA A 76 -13.58 -14.63 23.26
CA ALA A 76 -13.65 -15.65 24.31
C ALA A 76 -14.43 -15.15 25.55
N GLU A 77 -14.24 -13.90 25.95
CA GLU A 77 -14.96 -13.31 27.09
C GLU A 77 -16.47 -13.16 26.81
N VAL A 78 -16.83 -12.71 25.60
CA VAL A 78 -18.24 -12.65 25.17
C VAL A 78 -18.87 -14.05 25.17
N LYS A 79 -18.13 -15.08 24.75
CA LYS A 79 -18.61 -16.46 24.78
C LYS A 79 -18.86 -16.97 26.20
N VAL A 80 -17.94 -16.69 27.13
CA VAL A 80 -18.12 -17.03 28.56
C VAL A 80 -19.36 -16.34 29.14
N ARG A 81 -19.56 -15.05 28.86
CA ARG A 81 -20.75 -14.32 29.30
C ARG A 81 -22.04 -14.88 28.72
N ALA A 82 -22.03 -15.30 27.45
CA ALA A 82 -23.18 -15.93 26.82
C ALA A 82 -23.53 -17.28 27.48
N GLU A 83 -22.52 -18.11 27.80
CA GLU A 83 -22.71 -19.38 28.51
C GLU A 83 -23.26 -19.16 29.93
N GLU A 84 -22.77 -18.16 30.65
CA GLU A 84 -23.28 -17.78 31.97
C GLU A 84 -24.75 -17.34 31.91
N VAL A 85 -25.13 -16.53 30.92
CA VAL A 85 -26.54 -16.12 30.71
C VAL A 85 -27.43 -17.32 30.43
N VAL A 86 -27.00 -18.26 29.58
CA VAL A 86 -27.76 -19.49 29.30
C VAL A 86 -27.91 -20.34 30.56
N GLN A 87 -26.86 -20.46 31.37
CA GLN A 87 -26.89 -21.19 32.64
C GLN A 87 -27.79 -20.53 33.68
N ALA A 88 -27.77 -19.19 33.79
CA ALA A 88 -28.67 -18.44 34.66
C ALA A 88 -30.13 -18.59 34.22
N GLN A 89 -30.42 -18.50 32.92
CA GLN A 89 -31.77 -18.68 32.37
C GLN A 89 -32.33 -20.07 32.67
N SER A 90 -31.54 -21.12 32.44
CA SER A 90 -31.95 -22.51 32.76
C SER A 90 -32.18 -22.76 34.26
N SER A 91 -31.49 -22.03 35.13
CA SER A 91 -31.71 -22.08 36.59
C SER A 91 -32.97 -21.34 37.03
N THR A 92 -33.32 -20.24 36.35
CA THR A 92 -34.56 -19.48 36.62
C THR A 92 -35.82 -20.15 36.06
N SER A 93 -35.70 -20.98 35.02
CA SER A 93 -36.78 -21.87 34.60
C SER A 93 -36.87 -23.07 35.55
N GLY A 94 -37.37 -22.83 36.77
CA GLY A 94 -37.64 -23.90 37.72
C GLY A 94 -38.51 -24.99 37.07
N PRO A 95 -38.42 -26.26 37.53
CA PRO A 95 -39.15 -27.37 36.94
C PRO A 95 -40.65 -27.07 36.99
N SER A 96 -41.20 -26.65 35.85
CA SER A 96 -42.61 -26.30 35.71
C SER A 96 -43.42 -27.61 35.75
N LYS A 97 -43.63 -28.14 36.96
CA LYS A 97 -44.63 -29.15 37.26
C LYS A 97 -45.99 -28.50 37.05
N GLY A 98 -46.53 -28.57 35.85
CA GLY A 98 -47.89 -28.08 35.67
C GLY A 98 -48.36 -28.02 34.25
N LYS A 99 -49.01 -29.11 33.83
CA LYS A 99 -49.96 -29.21 32.72
C LYS A 99 -49.33 -29.09 31.34
N GLN A 100 -49.39 -30.20 30.59
CA GLN A 100 -49.15 -30.23 29.16
C GLN A 100 -49.94 -29.10 28.49
N PRO A 101 -49.27 -28.16 27.78
CA PRO A 101 -49.95 -27.29 26.87
C PRO A 101 -50.46 -28.17 25.73
N ARG A 102 -51.78 -28.29 25.65
CA ARG A 102 -52.44 -28.87 24.49
C ARG A 102 -52.12 -27.95 23.31
N VAL A 103 -51.15 -28.37 22.51
CA VAL A 103 -50.74 -27.71 21.27
C VAL A 103 -51.96 -27.57 20.40
N THR A 104 -52.52 -26.36 20.39
CA THR A 104 -53.50 -25.95 19.40
C THR A 104 -52.71 -25.10 18.42
N ALA A 105 -52.47 -25.66 17.24
CA ALA A 105 -51.88 -24.99 16.11
C ALA A 105 -52.72 -23.74 15.77
N SER A 106 -52.22 -22.56 16.12
CA SER A 106 -52.82 -21.28 15.73
C SER A 106 -51.82 -20.17 16.03
N GLY A 107 -51.19 -19.63 14.99
CA GLY A 107 -50.22 -18.56 15.13
C GLY A 107 -49.28 -18.47 13.94
N THR A 108 -49.86 -18.45 12.74
CA THR A 108 -49.21 -18.18 11.47
C THR A 108 -48.62 -16.76 11.51
N MET A 109 -47.41 -16.62 12.05
CA MET A 109 -46.59 -15.47 11.68
C MET A 109 -46.00 -15.85 10.33
N GLU A 110 -46.47 -15.17 9.28
CA GLU A 110 -45.98 -15.29 7.91
C GLU A 110 -44.51 -14.86 7.85
N VAL A 111 -43.62 -15.69 8.39
CA VAL A 111 -42.31 -15.87 7.80
C VAL A 111 -42.62 -16.50 6.46
N THR A 112 -42.72 -15.66 5.43
CA THR A 112 -42.84 -16.12 4.05
C THR A 112 -41.57 -16.90 3.76
N GLU A 113 -41.59 -18.20 4.06
CA GLU A 113 -40.66 -19.16 3.50
C GLU A 113 -40.72 -18.96 2.00
N LEU A 114 -39.70 -18.29 1.47
CA LEU A 114 -39.36 -18.29 0.07
C LEU A 114 -38.98 -19.74 -0.29
N VAL A 115 -40.00 -20.59 -0.44
CA VAL A 115 -39.90 -21.96 -0.92
C VAL A 115 -39.31 -21.90 -2.33
N GLY A 116 -38.00 -22.10 -2.42
CA GLY A 116 -37.22 -22.04 -3.66
C GLY A 116 -36.58 -20.68 -4.00
N GLY A 117 -36.43 -19.77 -3.03
CA GLY A 117 -35.87 -18.44 -3.23
C GLY A 117 -34.40 -18.46 -3.67
N LEU A 118 -34.16 -18.37 -4.97
CA LEU A 118 -32.84 -18.06 -5.51
C LEU A 118 -32.35 -16.74 -4.88
N ALA A 119 -31.07 -16.71 -4.48
CA ALA A 119 -30.45 -15.49 -3.95
C ALA A 119 -30.68 -14.31 -4.91
N PRO A 120 -31.03 -13.11 -4.40
CA PRO A 120 -31.12 -11.92 -5.23
C PRO A 120 -29.76 -11.63 -5.89
N CYS A 121 -29.75 -10.95 -7.04
CA CYS A 121 -28.49 -10.50 -7.63
C CYS A 121 -27.88 -9.33 -6.85
N TYR A 122 -26.56 -9.13 -6.96
CA TYR A 122 -25.85 -8.05 -6.24
C TYR A 122 -26.51 -6.68 -6.44
N GLY A 123 -26.87 -6.33 -7.68
CA GLY A 123 -27.53 -5.05 -7.96
C GLY A 123 -28.91 -4.86 -7.34
N CYS A 124 -29.62 -5.94 -6.95
CA CYS A 124 -30.87 -5.85 -6.21
C CYS A 124 -30.65 -5.91 -4.69
N LEU A 125 -29.62 -6.62 -4.22
CA LEU A 125 -29.21 -6.65 -2.82
C LEU A 125 -28.78 -5.25 -2.36
N ASP A 126 -27.92 -4.58 -3.12
CA ASP A 126 -27.37 -3.27 -2.77
C ASP A 126 -28.45 -2.18 -2.68
N LEU A 127 -29.56 -2.37 -3.39
CA LEU A 127 -30.67 -1.43 -3.45
C LEU A 127 -31.85 -1.84 -2.54
N GLY A 128 -31.73 -2.93 -1.78
CA GLY A 128 -32.77 -3.40 -0.85
C GLY A 128 -34.10 -3.75 -1.53
N VAL A 129 -34.06 -4.22 -2.77
CA VAL A 129 -35.25 -4.38 -3.63
C VAL A 129 -35.48 -5.84 -3.99
N VAL A 130 -36.75 -6.22 -4.13
CA VAL A 130 -37.12 -7.58 -4.54
C VAL A 130 -36.58 -7.88 -5.93
N CYS A 131 -35.82 -8.97 -6.05
CA CYS A 131 -35.24 -9.42 -7.30
C CYS A 131 -36.18 -10.43 -7.98
N GLU A 132 -37.00 -9.96 -8.91
CA GLU A 132 -37.83 -10.83 -9.74
C GLU A 132 -36.99 -11.49 -10.85
N MET A 133 -36.68 -12.77 -10.67
CA MET A 133 -36.03 -13.58 -11.70
C MET A 133 -37.06 -14.41 -12.45
N ARG A 134 -37.17 -14.18 -13.77
CA ARG A 134 -37.91 -15.08 -14.65
C ARG A 134 -36.99 -16.20 -15.11
N VAL A 135 -37.35 -17.45 -14.80
CA VAL A 135 -36.64 -18.62 -15.32
C VAL A 135 -36.99 -18.77 -16.80
N ALA A 136 -36.19 -18.17 -17.68
CA ALA A 136 -36.31 -18.42 -19.11
C ALA A 136 -35.87 -19.87 -19.39
N ARG A 137 -36.77 -20.69 -19.91
CA ARG A 137 -36.61 -22.15 -20.11
C ARG A 137 -35.43 -22.57 -21.02
N SER A 138 -34.67 -21.66 -21.62
CA SER A 138 -33.67 -22.02 -22.63
C SER A 138 -32.47 -21.07 -22.83
N SER A 139 -32.30 -20.01 -22.03
CA SER A 139 -31.15 -19.10 -22.18
C SER A 139 -30.22 -19.15 -20.97
N LYS A 140 -28.92 -19.34 -21.24
CA LYS A 140 -27.83 -19.37 -20.24
C LYS A 140 -27.62 -18.02 -19.52
N ALA A 141 -28.28 -16.95 -19.95
CA ALA A 141 -28.15 -15.61 -19.38
C ALA A 141 -29.34 -15.30 -18.45
N ARG A 142 -29.11 -15.38 -17.15
CA ARG A 142 -30.09 -15.01 -16.12
C ARG A 142 -29.91 -13.55 -15.72
N SER A 143 -30.54 -12.62 -16.44
CA SER A 143 -30.68 -11.24 -15.95
C SER A 143 -32.06 -11.05 -15.32
N CYS A 144 -32.14 -10.47 -14.11
CA CYS A 144 -33.43 -10.08 -13.53
C CYS A 144 -34.05 -8.92 -14.34
N ASP A 145 -35.37 -8.76 -14.27
CA ASP A 145 -36.09 -7.74 -15.05
C ASP A 145 -35.60 -6.31 -14.73
N ARG A 146 -35.16 -6.07 -13.50
CA ARG A 146 -34.60 -4.77 -13.06
C ARG A 146 -33.24 -4.49 -13.70
N CYS A 147 -32.26 -5.39 -13.57
CA CYS A 147 -30.94 -5.21 -14.19
C CYS A 147 -31.06 -5.10 -15.71
N ARG A 148 -31.99 -5.85 -16.32
CA ARG A 148 -32.30 -5.74 -17.75
C ARG A 148 -32.81 -4.34 -18.14
N ARG A 149 -33.76 -3.78 -17.39
CA ARG A 149 -34.29 -2.41 -17.63
C ARG A 149 -33.21 -1.34 -17.47
N LEU A 150 -32.37 -1.49 -16.45
CA LEU A 150 -31.27 -0.56 -16.16
C LEU A 150 -30.04 -0.76 -17.07
N ARG A 151 -30.05 -1.77 -17.95
CA ARG A 151 -28.91 -2.20 -18.77
C ARG A 151 -27.64 -2.51 -17.94
N ASN A 152 -27.82 -2.85 -16.67
CA ASN A 152 -26.75 -3.25 -15.77
C ASN A 152 -26.48 -4.75 -15.90
N LYS A 153 -25.23 -5.15 -15.67
CA LYS A 153 -24.86 -6.57 -15.60
C LYS A 153 -25.47 -7.18 -14.34
N CYS A 154 -26.15 -8.32 -14.50
CA CYS A 154 -26.71 -9.08 -13.39
C CYS A 154 -25.69 -10.15 -13.00
N GLU A 155 -24.84 -9.85 -12.02
CA GLU A 155 -23.87 -10.82 -11.50
C GLU A 155 -24.53 -11.64 -10.39
N TRP A 156 -24.46 -12.97 -10.52
CA TRP A 156 -25.05 -13.89 -9.57
C TRP A 156 -24.00 -14.30 -8.53
N PRO A 157 -24.33 -14.26 -7.22
CA PRO A 157 -23.46 -14.80 -6.18
C PRO A 157 -23.24 -16.30 -6.42
N GLY A 158 -22.07 -16.67 -6.95
CA GLY A 158 -21.70 -18.07 -7.21
C GLY A 158 -21.34 -18.41 -8.66
N ASP A 159 -21.64 -17.55 -9.64
CA ASP A 159 -21.27 -17.78 -11.05
C ASP A 159 -19.84 -17.30 -11.39
N ALA A 160 -19.21 -16.52 -10.49
CA ALA A 160 -17.81 -16.15 -10.61
C ALA A 160 -16.92 -17.34 -10.22
N GLN A 161 -16.75 -18.30 -11.13
CA GLN A 161 -15.67 -19.27 -11.01
C GLN A 161 -14.31 -18.54 -11.03
N PRO A 162 -13.43 -18.75 -10.03
CA PRO A 162 -12.14 -18.07 -9.92
C PRO A 162 -11.07 -18.68 -10.85
N SER A 163 -11.40 -18.89 -12.13
CA SER A 163 -10.54 -19.61 -13.07
C SER A 163 -9.49 -18.73 -13.77
N GLN A 164 -9.57 -17.40 -13.66
CA GLN A 164 -8.57 -16.51 -14.27
C GLN A 164 -7.41 -16.06 -13.35
N TRP A 165 -7.54 -16.17 -12.02
CA TRP A 165 -6.48 -15.69 -11.12
C TRP A 165 -5.38 -16.72 -10.79
N ARG A 166 -5.60 -18.02 -11.01
CA ARG A 166 -4.59 -19.06 -10.72
C ARG A 166 -3.56 -19.32 -11.82
N LYS A 167 -3.48 -18.51 -12.89
CA LYS A 167 -2.49 -18.73 -13.97
C LYS A 167 -1.36 -17.71 -14.04
N ARG A 168 -1.37 -16.65 -13.23
CA ARG A 168 -0.30 -15.64 -13.25
C ARG A 168 0.78 -15.84 -12.19
N GLU A 169 0.51 -16.63 -11.15
CA GLU A 169 1.44 -16.82 -10.03
C GLU A 169 2.43 -17.99 -10.23
N GLU A 170 2.15 -18.95 -11.12
CA GLU A 170 3.06 -20.09 -11.39
C GLU A 170 4.11 -19.83 -12.49
N VAL A 171 4.06 -18.70 -13.21
CA VAL A 171 4.98 -18.45 -14.35
C VAL A 171 6.32 -17.83 -13.92
N MET A 172 6.47 -17.42 -12.66
CA MET A 172 7.70 -16.81 -12.14
C MET A 172 8.50 -17.74 -11.21
N SER A 173 8.42 -19.06 -11.40
CA SER A 173 9.42 -19.98 -10.86
C SER A 173 10.57 -20.15 -11.85
N PRO A 174 11.80 -19.69 -11.56
CA PRO A 174 12.97 -19.94 -12.38
C PRO A 174 13.35 -21.42 -12.26
N GLN A 175 12.71 -22.28 -13.06
CA GLN A 175 13.17 -23.65 -13.23
C GLN A 175 14.56 -23.62 -13.86
N ALA A 176 15.53 -24.05 -13.05
CA ALA A 176 16.90 -24.40 -13.39
C ALA A 176 16.97 -25.28 -14.64
N ARG A 177 16.99 -24.67 -15.84
CA ARG A 177 17.32 -25.34 -17.08
C ARG A 177 18.83 -25.35 -17.27
N LYS A 178 19.41 -26.42 -16.74
CA LYS A 178 20.72 -26.98 -17.06
C LYS A 178 20.93 -26.96 -18.60
N LYS A 179 21.62 -25.95 -19.14
CA LYS A 179 22.08 -25.96 -20.54
C LYS A 179 23.30 -26.86 -20.64
N LYS A 180 23.14 -27.97 -21.37
CA LYS A 180 24.26 -28.82 -21.80
C LYS A 180 25.02 -28.09 -22.90
N VAL A 181 26.32 -27.94 -22.65
CA VAL A 181 27.36 -27.59 -23.62
C VAL A 181 27.34 -28.62 -24.75
N GLN A 182 27.14 -28.18 -25.99
CA GLN A 182 27.48 -28.96 -27.17
C GLN A 182 28.40 -28.10 -28.04
N MET A 183 29.70 -28.30 -27.86
CA MET A 183 30.72 -27.85 -28.80
C MET A 183 30.54 -28.60 -30.12
N LYS A 184 30.37 -27.86 -31.20
CA LYS A 184 30.72 -28.31 -32.56
C LYS A 184 31.64 -27.26 -33.15
N SER A 185 32.90 -27.63 -33.31
CA SER A 185 33.87 -26.93 -34.14
C SER A 185 33.56 -27.23 -35.60
N SER A 186 33.39 -26.19 -36.43
CA SER A 186 33.54 -26.30 -37.88
C SER A 186 34.87 -25.66 -38.28
N ALA A 187 35.71 -26.46 -38.90
CA ALA A 187 36.93 -26.05 -39.56
C ALA A 187 36.60 -25.44 -40.92
N VAL A 188 37.36 -24.41 -41.30
CA VAL A 188 37.89 -24.12 -42.65
C VAL A 188 36.84 -23.91 -43.75
N GLU A 189 36.71 -22.69 -44.27
CA GLU A 189 37.43 -22.16 -45.45
C GLU A 189 37.36 -20.63 -45.48
N ASP A 190 38.45 -20.02 -45.94
CA ASP A 190 38.63 -18.59 -46.16
C ASP A 190 37.73 -18.10 -47.30
N GLU A 191 36.81 -17.17 -47.02
CA GLU A 191 36.14 -16.38 -48.05
C GLU A 191 36.06 -14.92 -47.55
N GLU A 192 36.96 -14.08 -48.08
CA GLU A 192 37.00 -12.64 -47.86
C GLU A 192 35.83 -11.97 -48.61
N GLU A 193 34.64 -11.95 -48.01
CA GLU A 193 33.52 -11.13 -48.48
C GLU A 193 33.12 -10.09 -47.42
N ASP A 194 33.56 -8.86 -47.65
CA ASP A 194 32.91 -7.57 -47.33
C ASP A 194 31.90 -7.56 -46.15
N VAL A 195 32.41 -7.69 -44.91
CA VAL A 195 31.61 -7.65 -43.67
C VAL A 195 31.54 -6.22 -43.12
N GLU A 196 30.80 -5.34 -43.77
CA GLU A 196 30.55 -3.97 -43.27
C GLU A 196 29.05 -3.62 -43.14
N ASP A 197 28.16 -4.58 -42.84
CA ASP A 197 26.72 -4.25 -42.63
C ASP A 197 25.99 -5.02 -41.49
N CYS A 198 26.69 -5.81 -40.66
CA CYS A 198 26.03 -6.65 -39.65
C CYS A 198 25.88 -6.03 -38.24
N LYS A 199 26.22 -4.75 -38.01
CA LYS A 199 26.19 -4.12 -36.66
C LYS A 199 24.91 -3.33 -36.33
N VAL A 200 23.97 -3.20 -37.27
CA VAL A 200 22.76 -2.37 -37.06
C VAL A 200 21.63 -3.14 -36.37
N GLU A 201 21.59 -4.47 -36.45
CA GLU A 201 20.45 -5.27 -35.98
C GLU A 201 20.44 -5.46 -34.45
N GLU A 202 21.58 -5.71 -33.79
CA GLU A 202 21.66 -5.90 -32.32
C GLU A 202 21.19 -4.67 -31.52
N ASN A 203 21.36 -3.46 -32.07
CA ASN A 203 20.94 -2.24 -31.39
C ASN A 203 19.41 -2.08 -31.34
N ARG A 204 18.67 -2.72 -32.27
CA ARG A 204 17.20 -2.65 -32.26
C ARG A 204 16.61 -3.43 -31.09
N ASP A 205 17.19 -4.58 -30.74
CA ASP A 205 16.72 -5.40 -29.63
C ASP A 205 16.99 -4.76 -28.26
N ALA A 206 18.17 -4.13 -28.11
CA ALA A 206 18.51 -3.39 -26.90
C ALA A 206 17.58 -2.18 -26.67
N LEU A 207 17.28 -1.42 -27.72
CA LEU A 207 16.35 -0.30 -27.64
C LEU A 207 14.91 -0.76 -27.38
N SER A 208 14.47 -1.86 -28.01
CA SER A 208 13.14 -2.44 -27.74
C SER A 208 13.01 -2.84 -26.27
N THR A 209 14.02 -3.52 -25.73
CA THR A 209 14.05 -3.91 -24.30
C THR A 209 14.01 -2.68 -23.39
N LEU A 210 14.76 -1.63 -23.72
CA LEU A 210 14.77 -0.39 -22.94
C LEU A 210 13.40 0.30 -22.97
N VAL A 211 12.71 0.32 -24.12
CA VAL A 211 11.36 0.89 -24.26
C VAL A 211 10.34 0.11 -23.43
N GLU A 212 10.43 -1.22 -23.37
CA GLU A 212 9.57 -2.04 -22.52
C GLU A 212 9.79 -1.76 -21.04
N VAL A 213 11.05 -1.71 -20.59
CA VAL A 213 11.39 -1.37 -19.19
C VAL A 213 10.88 0.02 -18.83
N LEU A 214 11.08 1.02 -19.70
CA LEU A 214 10.56 2.37 -19.48
C LEU A 214 9.03 2.39 -19.44
N SER A 215 8.36 1.60 -20.27
CA SER A 215 6.89 1.51 -20.29
C SER A 215 6.35 0.91 -19.00
N VAL A 216 7.00 -0.12 -18.46
CA VAL A 216 6.66 -0.71 -17.15
C VAL A 216 6.85 0.31 -16.03
N MET A 217 8.00 0.99 -15.98
CA MET A 217 8.28 2.01 -14.96
C MET A 217 7.27 3.16 -15.00
N VAL A 218 6.92 3.66 -16.20
CA VAL A 218 5.90 4.71 -16.36
C VAL A 218 4.52 4.21 -15.91
N GLY A 219 4.18 2.95 -16.18
CA GLY A 219 2.97 2.32 -15.68
C GLY A 219 2.91 2.30 -14.15
N GLU A 220 3.98 1.85 -13.49
CA GLU A 220 4.08 1.81 -12.03
C GLU A 220 3.97 3.21 -11.40
N MET A 221 4.65 4.21 -11.97
CA MET A 221 4.54 5.60 -11.50
C MET A 221 3.12 6.14 -11.62
N ARG A 222 2.40 5.80 -12.69
CA ARG A 222 0.99 6.20 -12.86
C ARG A 222 0.09 5.53 -11.83
N ASN A 223 0.31 4.25 -11.53
CA ASN A 223 -0.45 3.53 -10.51
C ASN A 223 -0.21 4.13 -9.13
N MET A 224 1.04 4.37 -8.73
CA MET A 224 1.34 5.04 -7.47
C MET A 224 0.72 6.45 -7.38
N ALA A 225 0.69 7.19 -8.49
CA ALA A 225 0.04 8.50 -8.54
C ALA A 225 -1.50 8.41 -8.48
N ALA A 226 -2.10 7.31 -8.92
CA ALA A 226 -3.53 7.05 -8.76
C ALA A 226 -3.85 6.68 -7.30
N ASP A 227 -3.06 5.80 -6.68
CA ASP A 227 -3.24 5.40 -5.29
C ASP A 227 -3.16 6.60 -4.33
N ARG A 228 -2.17 7.50 -4.54
CA ARG A 228 -2.08 8.74 -3.76
C ARG A 228 -3.30 9.63 -3.92
N ARG A 229 -3.89 9.71 -5.13
CA ARG A 229 -5.12 10.47 -5.38
C ARG A 229 -6.32 9.85 -4.69
N CYS A 230 -6.44 8.51 -4.69
CA CYS A 230 -7.48 7.81 -3.96
C CYS A 230 -7.38 8.06 -2.45
N MET A 231 -6.19 7.90 -1.85
CA MET A 231 -5.98 8.19 -0.43
C MET A 231 -6.30 9.65 -0.06
N ALA A 232 -5.94 10.61 -0.91
CA ALA A 232 -6.27 12.02 -0.69
C ALA A 232 -7.79 12.27 -0.74
N ALA A 233 -8.51 11.63 -1.67
CA ALA A 233 -9.96 11.74 -1.77
C ALA A 233 -10.67 11.08 -0.56
N GLU A 234 -10.18 9.93 -0.10
CA GLU A 234 -10.71 9.26 1.11
C GLU A 234 -10.49 10.10 2.37
N SER A 235 -9.31 10.70 2.51
CA SER A 235 -9.00 11.63 3.61
C SER A 235 -9.92 12.85 3.59
N HIS A 236 -10.18 13.43 2.41
CA HIS A 236 -11.13 14.52 2.26
C HIS A 236 -12.55 14.12 2.70
N ALA A 237 -13.04 12.96 2.24
CA ALA A 237 -14.35 12.45 2.63
C ALA A 237 -14.43 12.11 4.14
N GLN A 238 -13.34 11.69 4.77
CA GLN A 238 -13.27 11.54 6.22
C GLN A 238 -13.37 12.89 6.94
N MET A 239 -12.62 13.89 6.47
CA MET A 239 -12.66 15.24 7.02
C MET A 239 -14.04 15.87 6.89
N GLU A 240 -14.71 15.74 5.74
CA GLU A 240 -16.09 16.20 5.54
C GLU A 240 -17.07 15.54 6.51
N ARG A 241 -16.93 14.23 6.76
CA ARG A 241 -17.74 13.54 7.78
C ARG A 241 -17.50 14.10 9.18
N VAL A 242 -16.26 14.34 9.56
CA VAL A 242 -15.92 14.94 10.87
C VAL A 242 -16.50 16.35 10.98
N LEU A 243 -16.34 17.18 9.94
CA LEU A 243 -16.91 18.53 9.92
C LEU A 243 -18.43 18.50 10.02
N GLY A 244 -19.10 17.59 9.31
CA GLY A 244 -20.55 17.41 9.41
C GLY A 244 -21.00 17.01 10.82
N THR A 245 -20.26 16.10 11.49
CA THR A 245 -20.57 15.75 12.89
C THR A 245 -20.33 16.91 13.85
N LEU A 246 -19.30 17.74 13.61
CA LEU A 246 -19.04 18.92 14.43
C LEU A 246 -20.14 19.97 14.22
N GLU A 247 -20.60 20.18 13.00
CA GLU A 247 -21.72 21.08 12.68
C GLU A 247 -23.02 20.61 13.35
N GLU A 248 -23.29 19.29 13.35
CA GLU A 248 -24.44 18.71 14.06
C GLU A 248 -24.36 18.94 15.57
N ILE A 249 -23.17 18.76 16.17
CA ILE A 249 -22.95 19.05 17.60
C ILE A 249 -23.15 20.54 17.88
N TRP A 250 -22.57 21.42 17.06
CA TRP A 250 -22.72 22.87 17.20
C TRP A 250 -24.18 23.33 17.05
N GLY A 251 -24.96 22.70 16.17
CA GLY A 251 -26.40 22.97 16.04
C GLY A 251 -27.23 22.49 17.23
N CYS A 252 -26.73 21.51 18.00
CA CYS A 252 -27.34 21.02 19.23
C CYS A 252 -26.94 21.81 20.48
N LEU A 253 -25.83 22.55 20.42
CA LEU A 253 -25.42 23.44 21.50
C LEU A 253 -26.35 24.66 21.48
N ASP A 254 -27.01 24.90 22.62
CA ASP A 254 -27.92 26.03 22.76
C ASP A 254 -27.14 27.35 22.50
N PRO A 255 -27.62 28.26 21.64
CA PRO A 255 -26.95 29.55 21.41
C PRO A 255 -26.75 30.39 22.68
N GLU A 256 -27.49 30.05 23.75
CA GLU A 256 -27.40 30.67 25.07
C GLU A 256 -26.28 30.09 25.96
N PHE A 257 -25.58 29.04 25.52
CA PHE A 257 -24.31 28.62 26.14
C PHE A 257 -23.24 29.66 25.81
N ILE A 258 -23.34 30.82 26.46
CA ILE A 258 -22.22 31.74 26.62
C ILE A 258 -21.21 30.93 27.43
N PRO A 259 -20.03 30.60 26.89
CA PRO A 259 -18.95 30.07 27.72
C PRO A 259 -18.78 31.11 28.80
N GLU A 260 -19.12 30.76 30.04
CA GLU A 260 -18.87 31.60 31.20
C GLU A 260 -17.43 32.04 31.03
N GLU A 261 -17.23 33.37 30.84
CA GLU A 261 -15.90 33.92 30.60
C GLU A 261 -15.01 33.25 31.63
N PRO A 262 -13.96 32.50 31.19
CA PRO A 262 -13.19 31.68 32.10
C PRO A 262 -12.81 32.60 33.23
N GLU A 263 -13.43 32.36 34.39
CA GLU A 263 -13.32 33.21 35.56
C GLU A 263 -11.83 33.45 35.68
N GLU A 264 -11.40 34.72 35.53
CA GLU A 264 -10.00 35.15 35.47
C GLU A 264 -9.30 34.56 36.69
N GLY A 265 -8.87 33.31 36.51
CA GLY A 265 -8.25 32.49 37.50
C GLY A 265 -6.92 33.17 37.65
N SER A 266 -6.85 33.93 38.73
CA SER A 266 -5.69 34.65 39.21
C SER A 266 -4.41 34.10 38.59
N GLU A 267 -3.63 34.99 37.98
CA GLU A 267 -2.18 34.82 37.84
C GLU A 267 -1.61 34.49 39.23
N GLU A 268 -1.79 33.26 39.70
CA GLU A 268 -0.86 32.65 40.64
C GLU A 268 0.43 32.63 39.86
N ASN A 269 1.31 33.56 40.23
CA ASN A 269 2.71 33.56 39.87
C ASN A 269 3.24 32.16 40.19
N PHE A 270 3.18 31.26 39.21
CA PHE A 270 3.89 30.01 39.26
C PHE A 270 5.35 30.41 39.39
N ASP A 271 5.87 30.23 40.60
CA ASP A 271 7.26 30.48 40.95
C ASP A 271 8.11 29.79 39.86
N GLU A 272 8.87 30.59 39.14
CA GLU A 272 9.62 30.22 37.91
C GLU A 272 10.65 29.09 38.14
N GLY A 273 10.72 28.55 39.36
CA GLY A 273 11.60 27.45 39.79
C GLY A 273 11.10 26.04 39.46
N GLU A 274 9.81 25.80 39.20
CA GLU A 274 9.31 24.42 39.00
C GLU A 274 9.34 23.96 37.53
N VAL A 275 9.47 24.88 36.57
CA VAL A 275 9.59 24.55 35.14
C VAL A 275 10.98 23.98 34.80
N ALA A 276 11.99 24.19 35.66
CA ALA A 276 13.34 23.68 35.45
C ALA A 276 13.48 22.17 35.74
N GLU A 277 12.63 21.57 36.58
CA GLU A 277 12.69 20.11 36.83
C GLU A 277 12.04 19.30 35.71
N ALA A 278 10.96 19.78 35.08
CA ALA A 278 10.29 19.07 34.01
C ALA A 278 11.15 18.92 32.73
N ALA A 279 12.10 19.83 32.50
CA ALA A 279 13.06 19.70 31.40
C ALA A 279 14.13 18.65 31.67
N LYS A 280 14.51 18.46 32.95
CA LYS A 280 15.54 17.48 33.35
C LYS A 280 15.02 16.04 33.31
N GLU A 281 13.74 15.83 33.59
CA GLU A 281 13.12 14.51 33.50
C GLU A 281 12.93 14.03 32.03
N ARG A 282 12.72 14.96 31.09
CA ARG A 282 12.64 14.63 29.66
C ARG A 282 13.98 14.23 29.03
N GLU A 283 15.13 14.66 29.57
CA GLU A 283 16.44 14.18 29.11
C GLU A 283 16.75 12.75 29.61
N ALA A 284 16.28 12.37 30.81
CA ALA A 284 16.48 11.02 31.34
C ALA A 284 15.74 9.94 30.51
N LEU A 285 14.56 10.25 29.98
CA LEU A 285 13.80 9.33 29.11
C LEU A 285 14.40 9.17 27.70
N LYS A 286 15.37 10.01 27.31
CA LYS A 286 16.03 9.90 26.00
C LYS A 286 17.21 8.92 25.98
N GLY A 287 17.73 8.55 27.16
CA GLY A 287 18.85 7.60 27.29
C GLY A 287 18.45 6.13 27.39
N TRP A 288 17.16 5.80 27.48
CA TRP A 288 16.72 4.41 27.73
C TRP A 288 16.41 3.58 26.47
N ASN A 289 16.57 4.16 25.28
CA ASN A 289 16.30 3.48 24.00
C ASN A 289 17.56 2.98 23.26
N GLU A 290 18.76 3.07 23.85
CA GLU A 290 20.01 2.63 23.21
C GLU A 290 20.51 1.24 23.70
N GLU A 291 19.82 0.55 24.63
CA GLU A 291 20.29 -0.73 25.20
C GLU A 291 19.56 -2.00 24.69
N GLU A 292 18.75 -1.94 23.63
CA GLU A 292 18.09 -3.13 23.04
C GLU A 292 18.57 -3.51 21.63
N GLU A 293 19.73 -3.02 21.16
CA GLU A 293 20.28 -3.35 19.83
C GLU A 293 21.52 -4.29 19.84
N GLU A 294 21.71 -5.11 20.88
CA GLU A 294 22.76 -6.15 20.89
C GLU A 294 22.26 -7.50 21.44
N VAL A 295 21.17 -8.06 20.90
CA VAL A 295 20.87 -9.49 21.08
C VAL A 295 20.27 -10.06 19.80
N ASP A 296 21.11 -10.49 18.85
CA ASP A 296 20.91 -11.72 18.06
C ASP A 296 21.95 -11.85 16.92
N GLU A 297 23.17 -12.24 17.28
CA GLU A 297 24.10 -12.93 16.35
C GLU A 297 24.62 -14.21 17.03
N SER A 298 23.81 -15.27 17.05
CA SER A 298 24.28 -16.65 17.31
C SER A 298 23.23 -17.69 16.91
N VAL A 299 23.11 -18.01 15.61
CA VAL A 299 22.72 -19.35 15.09
C VAL A 299 23.40 -19.60 13.74
#